data_AF-A0A0D6LFM2-F1
#
_entry.id   AF-A0A0D6LFM2-F1
#
_cell.length_a   1.000
_cell.length_b   1.000
_cell.length_c   1.000
_cell.angle_alpha   90.00
_cell.angle_beta   90.00
_cell.angle_gamma   90.00
#
_symmetry.space_group_name_H-M   'P 1'
#
loop_
_entity.id
_entity.type
_entity.pdbx_description
1 polymer ?
#
loop_
_entity_poly.entity_id
_entity_poly.type
_entity_poly.pdbx_seq_one_letter_code
_entity_poly.pdbx_strand_id
1 'polypeptide(L)'
;MAKVFLLKSIDSEEFLAQPIPKHAEELTGQALVDYVNEHQPFFKAEYSPSAEQLMKSRVMSAKFLGNPDEDYVATDIAPSMEIPERFDARERWPECTSIGFIRDQSNCGNSTYIIPMNQTIIMTEIMTHGPVVATYKIYEDFSYYKGGIYVHTAGEEKGAHAVRVIGWGEEKSIPYWLVANSWNTDWGEKGYFRILRGRNHCDIENQMIAGMVKVGRLQPRRHEEEGEQK
;
A
#
# COMPACT_ATOMS: atom_id res chain seq x y z
N MET A 1 -33.56 -20.39 14.82
CA MET A 1 -33.33 -18.99 15.24
C MET A 1 -31.89 -18.65 14.94
N ALA A 2 -31.63 -17.78 13.97
CA ALA A 2 -30.27 -17.35 13.66
C ALA A 2 -29.77 -16.47 14.81
N LYS A 3 -28.68 -16.89 15.48
CA LYS A 3 -27.94 -16.01 16.38
C LYS A 3 -27.26 -14.96 15.51
N VAL A 4 -27.89 -13.80 15.39
CA VAL A 4 -27.20 -12.58 14.95
C VAL A 4 -26.20 -12.26 16.05
N PHE A 5 -24.95 -12.71 15.87
CA PHE A 5 -23.84 -12.13 16.63
C PHE A 5 -23.74 -10.68 16.18
N LEU A 6 -24.18 -9.77 17.04
CA LEU A 6 -23.74 -8.38 16.98
C LEU A 6 -22.21 -8.41 17.00
N LEU A 7 -21.58 -8.17 15.85
CA LEU A 7 -20.17 -7.84 15.76
C LEU A 7 -19.98 -6.62 16.66
N LYS A 8 -19.52 -6.85 17.90
CA LYS A 8 -18.89 -5.78 18.67
C LYS A 8 -17.81 -5.21 17.75
N SER A 9 -17.73 -3.89 17.64
CA SER A 9 -16.61 -3.23 16.98
C SER A 9 -15.34 -3.72 17.67
N ILE A 10 -14.65 -4.68 17.04
CA ILE A 10 -13.36 -5.14 17.52
C ILE A 10 -12.40 -4.01 17.23
N ASP A 11 -11.75 -3.52 18.29
CA ASP A 11 -10.67 -2.56 18.17
C ASP A 11 -9.47 -3.24 17.47
N SER A 12 -8.83 -2.54 16.52
CA SER A 12 -7.71 -3.12 15.76
C SER A 12 -6.53 -3.49 16.65
N GLU A 13 -6.30 -2.81 17.78
CA GLU A 13 -5.25 -3.18 18.73
C GLU A 13 -5.55 -4.50 19.42
N GLU A 14 -6.79 -4.65 19.91
CA GLU A 14 -7.22 -5.88 20.57
C GLU A 14 -7.19 -7.07 19.62
N PHE A 15 -7.47 -6.85 18.34
CA PHE A 15 -7.34 -7.88 17.32
C PHE A 15 -5.88 -8.28 17.08
N LEU A 16 -5.01 -7.30 16.83
CA LEU A 16 -3.59 -7.57 16.55
C LEU A 16 -2.84 -8.18 17.74
N ALA A 17 -3.29 -7.93 18.97
CA ALA A 17 -2.72 -8.54 20.16
C ALA A 17 -3.04 -10.04 20.29
N GLN A 18 -4.02 -10.56 19.57
CA GLN A 18 -4.40 -11.97 19.61
C GLN A 18 -3.48 -12.79 18.70
N PRO A 19 -2.89 -13.90 19.20
CA PRO A 19 -2.09 -14.76 18.36
C PRO A 19 -2.97 -15.47 17.32
N ILE A 20 -2.49 -15.54 16.09
CA ILE A 20 -3.14 -16.32 15.04
C ILE A 20 -3.02 -17.82 15.41
N PRO A 21 -4.13 -18.58 15.45
CA PRO A 21 -4.05 -20.00 15.72
C PRO A 21 -3.27 -20.74 14.63
N LYS A 22 -2.41 -21.70 15.00
CA LYS A 22 -1.62 -22.49 14.02
C LYS A 22 -2.43 -23.08 12.87
N HIS A 23 -3.63 -23.60 13.16
CA HIS A 23 -4.48 -24.16 12.11
C HIS A 23 -4.93 -23.11 11.09
N ALA A 24 -5.07 -21.84 11.50
CA ALA A 24 -5.44 -20.73 10.63
C ALA A 24 -4.26 -20.28 9.75
N GLU A 25 -3.02 -20.42 10.21
CA GLU A 25 -1.80 -20.18 9.42
C GLU A 25 -1.69 -21.16 8.24
N GLU A 26 -2.22 -22.37 8.40
CA GLU A 26 -2.17 -23.44 7.38
C GLU A 26 -3.37 -23.44 6.42
N LEU A 27 -4.38 -22.58 6.66
CA LEU A 27 -5.55 -22.49 5.78
C LEU A 27 -5.17 -21.92 4.42
N THR A 28 -5.81 -22.45 3.38
CA THR A 28 -5.63 -22.00 1.99
C THR A 28 -6.98 -21.95 1.26
N GLY A 29 -7.00 -21.30 0.11
CA GLY A 29 -8.17 -21.23 -0.78
C GLY A 29 -9.45 -20.75 -0.10
N GLN A 30 -10.58 -21.39 -0.42
CA GLN A 30 -11.90 -20.98 0.09
C GLN A 30 -11.99 -21.07 1.62
N ALA A 31 -11.37 -22.06 2.26
CA ALA A 31 -11.42 -22.21 3.71
C ALA A 31 -10.74 -21.04 4.44
N LEU A 32 -9.65 -20.52 3.87
CA LEU A 32 -9.00 -19.31 4.36
C LEU A 32 -9.89 -18.08 4.18
N VAL A 33 -10.53 -17.92 3.02
CA VAL A 33 -11.46 -16.82 2.75
C VAL A 33 -12.62 -16.81 3.74
N ASP A 34 -13.21 -17.98 4.01
CA ASP A 34 -14.32 -18.12 4.96
C ASP A 34 -13.86 -17.75 6.37
N TYR A 35 -12.71 -18.27 6.81
CA TYR A 35 -12.12 -17.94 8.11
C TYR A 35 -11.90 -16.42 8.26
N VAL A 36 -11.27 -15.78 7.29
CA VAL A 36 -10.98 -14.33 7.30
C VAL A 36 -12.27 -13.52 7.44
N ASN A 37 -13.32 -13.85 6.68
CA ASN A 37 -14.58 -13.11 6.70
C ASN A 37 -15.39 -13.35 8.00
N GLU A 38 -15.17 -14.48 8.69
CA GLU A 38 -15.84 -14.79 9.96
C GLU A 38 -15.14 -14.19 11.18
N HIS A 39 -13.82 -13.97 11.12
CA HIS A 39 -13.00 -13.64 12.29
C HIS A 39 -12.64 -12.16 12.43
N GLN A 40 -12.91 -11.33 11.40
CA GLN A 40 -12.69 -9.89 11.48
C GLN A 40 -13.64 -9.05 10.60
N PRO A 41 -13.86 -7.76 10.93
CA PRO A 41 -14.73 -6.87 10.16
C PRO A 41 -14.02 -5.81 9.30
N PHE A 42 -12.69 -5.79 9.27
CA PHE A 42 -11.84 -4.76 8.66
C PHE A 42 -11.80 -4.82 7.13
N PHE A 43 -11.68 -6.01 6.56
CA PHE A 43 -11.66 -6.21 5.12
C PHE A 43 -12.46 -7.43 4.69
N LYS A 44 -12.83 -7.44 3.41
CA LYS A 44 -13.52 -8.55 2.77
C LYS A 44 -12.54 -9.32 1.90
N ALA A 45 -12.56 -10.65 2.07
CA ALA A 45 -11.86 -11.59 1.21
C ALA A 45 -12.82 -12.24 0.20
N GLU A 46 -12.32 -12.50 -1.01
CA GLU A 46 -13.05 -13.21 -2.07
C GLU A 46 -12.08 -14.15 -2.80
N TYR A 47 -12.43 -15.42 -2.88
CA TYR A 47 -11.60 -16.43 -3.53
C TYR A 47 -11.47 -16.15 -5.03
N SER A 48 -10.25 -16.24 -5.55
CA SER A 48 -9.99 -16.12 -6.99
C SER A 48 -8.76 -16.93 -7.41
N PRO A 49 -8.91 -17.88 -8.36
CA PRO A 49 -7.77 -18.61 -8.91
C PRO A 49 -6.75 -17.71 -9.62
N SER A 50 -7.19 -16.59 -10.20
CA SER A 50 -6.27 -15.63 -10.82
C SER A 50 -5.40 -14.94 -9.78
N ALA A 51 -5.95 -14.65 -8.60
CA ALA A 51 -5.22 -14.03 -7.52
C ALA A 51 -4.13 -14.95 -6.95
N GLU A 52 -4.40 -16.25 -6.81
CA GLU A 52 -3.37 -17.23 -6.43
C GLU A 52 -2.22 -17.30 -7.46
N GLN A 53 -2.53 -17.19 -8.75
CA GLN A 53 -1.51 -17.19 -9.80
C GLN A 53 -0.67 -15.91 -9.79
N LEU A 54 -1.29 -14.75 -9.56
CA LEU A 54 -0.59 -13.48 -9.40
C LEU A 54 0.33 -13.52 -8.17
N MET A 55 -0.16 -14.06 -7.05
CA MET A 55 0.63 -14.28 -5.84
C MET A 55 1.89 -15.12 -6.12
N LYS A 56 1.76 -16.26 -6.81
CA LYS A 56 2.89 -17.15 -7.12
C LYS A 56 3.93 -16.53 -8.07
N SER A 57 3.53 -15.60 -8.92
CA SER A 57 4.40 -15.03 -9.96
C SER A 57 4.98 -13.66 -9.63
N ARG A 58 4.38 -12.91 -8.69
CA ARG A 58 4.73 -11.51 -8.43
C ARG A 58 5.29 -11.25 -7.03
N VAL A 59 5.31 -12.25 -6.15
CA VAL A 59 5.95 -12.16 -4.83
C VAL A 59 7.45 -12.46 -4.91
N MET A 60 8.22 -11.65 -4.20
CA MET A 60 9.66 -11.79 -4.03
C MET A 60 9.98 -12.63 -2.78
N SER A 61 11.20 -13.13 -2.69
CA SER A 61 11.66 -13.83 -1.49
C SER A 61 11.70 -12.87 -0.28
N ALA A 62 11.26 -13.35 0.89
CA ALA A 62 11.31 -12.59 2.15
C ALA A 62 12.70 -12.04 2.50
N LYS A 63 13.79 -12.64 1.98
CA LYS A 63 15.17 -12.18 2.19
C LYS A 63 15.45 -10.74 1.71
N PHE A 64 14.57 -10.19 0.86
CA PHE A 64 14.67 -8.81 0.38
C PHE A 64 14.05 -7.81 1.36
N LEU A 65 13.37 -8.28 2.41
CA LEU A 65 13.00 -7.48 3.56
C LEU A 65 14.21 -7.41 4.49
N GLY A 66 14.92 -6.29 4.41
CA GLY A 66 16.07 -6.00 5.26
C GLY A 66 15.76 -4.89 6.25
N ASN A 67 16.66 -4.67 7.20
CA ASN A 67 16.69 -3.39 7.88
C ASN A 67 17.19 -2.32 6.92
N PRO A 68 16.69 -1.07 7.03
CA PRO A 68 17.23 0.02 6.25
C PRO A 68 18.73 0.20 6.56
N ASP A 69 19.51 0.44 5.52
CA ASP A 69 20.89 0.88 5.66
C ASP A 69 20.88 2.34 6.15
N GLU A 70 21.44 2.58 7.34
CA GLU A 70 21.39 3.87 8.03
C GLU A 70 21.98 5.01 7.17
N ASP A 71 22.96 4.71 6.32
CA ASP A 71 23.59 5.69 5.43
C ASP A 71 22.63 6.26 4.36
N TYR A 72 21.53 5.55 4.09
CA TYR A 72 20.52 5.94 3.11
C TYR A 72 19.26 6.52 3.76
N VAL A 73 19.17 6.54 5.09
CA VAL A 73 18.02 7.13 5.80
C VAL A 73 18.13 8.65 5.75
N ALA A 74 17.11 9.30 5.18
CA ALA A 74 17.07 10.75 5.08
C ALA A 74 17.00 11.39 6.48
N THR A 75 17.81 12.42 6.71
CA THR A 75 17.91 13.13 8.01
C THR A 75 17.30 14.53 7.96
N ASP A 76 16.95 15.02 6.78
CA ASP A 76 16.52 16.39 6.48
C ASP A 76 15.02 16.52 6.17
N ILE A 77 14.24 15.43 6.27
CA ILE A 77 12.78 15.48 6.13
C ILE A 77 12.16 15.96 7.44
N ALA A 78 11.70 17.20 7.46
CA ALA A 78 11.00 17.77 8.61
C ALA A 78 9.50 17.42 8.57
N PRO A 79 8.89 16.96 9.68
CA PRO A 79 7.45 16.73 9.74
C PRO A 79 6.67 18.04 9.56
N SER A 80 5.70 18.05 8.66
CA SER A 80 4.78 19.19 8.49
C SER A 80 3.80 19.28 9.67
N MET A 81 3.51 20.49 10.14
CA MET A 81 2.52 20.74 11.20
C MET A 81 1.07 20.71 10.69
N GLU A 82 0.84 20.74 9.37
CA GLU A 82 -0.49 20.78 8.75
C GLU A 82 -0.73 19.56 7.86
N ILE A 83 -0.74 18.37 8.45
CA ILE A 83 -1.03 17.12 7.72
C ILE A 83 -2.54 16.84 7.76
N PRO A 84 -3.23 16.71 6.60
CA PRO A 84 -4.66 16.43 6.58
C PRO A 84 -4.98 14.99 6.99
N GLU A 85 -6.20 14.75 7.46
CA GLU A 85 -6.69 13.42 7.86
C GLU A 85 -6.77 12.43 6.67
N ARG A 86 -7.11 12.92 5.48
CA ARG A 86 -7.10 12.16 4.21
C ARG A 86 -6.26 12.89 3.18
N PHE A 87 -5.46 12.12 2.45
CA PHE A 87 -4.72 12.61 1.29
C PHE A 87 -4.75 11.58 0.17
N ASP A 88 -4.94 12.06 -1.06
CA ASP A 88 -4.82 11.25 -2.28
C ASP A 88 -4.01 12.04 -3.30
N ALA A 89 -2.82 11.53 -3.67
CA ALA A 89 -1.93 12.18 -4.63
C ALA A 89 -2.61 12.43 -5.99
N ARG A 90 -3.61 11.62 -6.36
CA ARG A 90 -4.35 11.77 -7.63
C ARG A 90 -5.23 13.03 -7.62
N GLU A 91 -5.75 13.40 -6.45
CA GLU A 91 -6.56 14.61 -6.28
C GLU A 91 -5.67 15.84 -6.16
N ARG A 92 -4.49 15.70 -5.53
CA ARG A 92 -3.53 16.79 -5.35
C ARG A 92 -2.83 17.21 -6.64
N TRP A 93 -2.54 16.27 -7.52
CA TRP A 93 -1.85 16.48 -8.79
C TRP A 93 -2.61 15.83 -9.95
N PRO A 94 -3.80 16.35 -10.31
CA PRO A 94 -4.67 15.74 -11.32
C PRO A 94 -4.03 15.73 -12.72
N GLU A 95 -3.16 16.71 -13.01
CA GLU A 95 -2.42 16.79 -14.28
C GLU A 95 -1.40 15.64 -14.45
N CYS A 96 -1.00 15.00 -13.35
CA CYS A 96 -0.05 13.89 -13.35
C CYS A 96 -0.78 12.54 -13.49
N THR A 97 -1.28 12.26 -14.70
CA THR A 97 -2.06 11.05 -15.01
C THR A 97 -1.35 9.73 -14.65
N SER A 98 -0.01 9.71 -14.60
CA SER A 98 0.79 8.57 -14.19
C SER A 98 0.55 8.15 -12.73
N ILE A 99 0.10 9.04 -11.85
CA ILE A 99 -0.15 8.73 -10.43
C ILE A 99 -1.34 7.76 -10.30
N GLY A 100 -2.37 7.91 -11.14
CA GLY A 100 -3.55 7.03 -11.15
C GLY A 100 -3.38 5.75 -11.96
N PHE A 101 -2.31 5.64 -12.75
CA PHE A 101 -2.10 4.51 -13.65
C PHE A 101 -1.42 3.35 -12.92
N ILE A 102 -2.06 2.17 -12.94
CA ILE A 102 -1.50 0.92 -12.42
C ILE A 102 -0.54 0.35 -13.48
N ARG A 103 0.74 0.18 -13.12
CA ARG A 103 1.79 -0.33 -14.01
C ARG A 103 2.20 -1.75 -13.63
N ASP A 104 2.66 -2.49 -14.62
CA ASP A 104 3.49 -3.68 -14.42
C ASP A 104 4.94 -3.23 -14.07
N GLN A 105 5.61 -3.98 -13.21
CA GLN A 105 6.86 -3.61 -12.56
C GLN A 105 8.02 -3.32 -13.55
N SER A 106 8.49 -2.07 -13.62
CA SER A 106 9.75 -1.70 -14.30
C SER A 106 10.34 -0.36 -13.80
N ASN A 107 11.60 -0.10 -14.18
CA ASN A 107 12.73 0.41 -13.39
C ASN A 107 13.04 1.92 -13.35
N CYS A 108 13.85 2.25 -12.32
CA CYS A 108 14.98 3.19 -12.22
C CYS A 108 14.75 4.60 -11.65
N GLY A 109 15.32 4.85 -10.45
CA GLY A 109 15.56 6.17 -9.87
C GLY A 109 17.07 6.42 -9.73
N ASN A 110 17.54 7.61 -10.13
CA ASN A 110 18.96 7.99 -10.16
C ASN A 110 19.53 8.42 -8.78
N SER A 111 18.65 8.77 -7.83
CA SER A 111 19.00 9.09 -6.44
C SER A 111 17.80 8.76 -5.55
N THR A 112 17.94 7.70 -4.77
CA THR A 112 16.90 7.18 -3.85
C THR A 112 17.36 7.36 -2.41
N TYR A 113 16.42 7.53 -1.50
CA TYR A 113 16.67 7.56 -0.05
C TYR A 113 15.53 6.86 0.69
N ILE A 114 15.86 6.35 1.87
CA ILE A 114 14.92 5.72 2.78
C ILE A 114 14.29 6.79 3.66
N ILE A 115 12.98 6.76 3.78
CA ILE A 115 12.23 7.65 4.66
C ILE A 115 12.28 7.05 6.07
N PRO A 116 12.59 7.84 7.12
CA PRO A 116 12.49 7.38 8.50
C PRO A 116 11.14 6.73 8.81
N MET A 117 11.14 5.65 9.60
CA MET A 117 9.93 4.96 10.06
C MET A 117 9.18 5.82 11.10
N ASN A 118 8.60 6.91 10.62
CA ASN A 118 7.82 7.86 11.37
C ASN A 118 6.66 8.30 10.48
N GLN A 119 5.45 8.01 10.94
CA GLN A 119 4.23 8.22 10.18
C GLN A 119 4.10 9.67 9.66
N THR A 120 4.39 10.66 10.50
CA THR A 120 4.31 12.09 10.16
C THR A 120 5.33 12.46 9.08
N ILE A 121 6.54 11.90 9.13
CA ILE A 121 7.58 12.11 8.12
C ILE A 121 7.18 11.47 6.79
N ILE A 122 6.69 10.24 6.81
CA ILE A 122 6.20 9.54 5.61
C ILE A 122 5.03 10.29 4.96
N MET A 123 4.05 10.72 5.75
CA MET A 123 2.92 11.50 5.26
C MET A 123 3.39 12.83 4.67
N THR A 124 4.35 13.50 5.32
CA THR A 124 4.93 14.75 4.79
C THR A 124 5.58 14.52 3.45
N GLU A 125 6.43 13.49 3.32
CA GLU A 125 7.13 13.18 2.07
C GLU A 125 6.15 12.90 0.92
N ILE A 126 5.11 12.08 1.17
CA ILE A 126 4.08 11.79 0.17
C ILE A 126 3.33 13.06 -0.23
N MET A 127 3.04 13.93 0.73
CA MET A 127 2.30 15.19 0.51
C MET A 127 3.10 16.21 -0.31
N THR A 128 4.41 16.28 -0.09
CA THR A 128 5.27 17.31 -0.68
C THR A 128 5.88 16.88 -2.00
N HIS A 129 6.29 15.61 -2.10
CA HIS A 129 7.10 15.10 -3.21
C HIS A 129 6.42 13.98 -4.00
N GLY A 130 5.27 13.49 -3.53
CA GLY A 130 4.44 12.53 -4.24
C GLY A 130 4.67 11.08 -3.82
N PRO A 131 4.13 10.11 -4.60
CA PRO A 131 4.12 8.71 -4.18
C PRO A 131 5.49 8.11 -3.85
N VAL A 132 5.50 7.24 -2.86
CA VAL A 132 6.71 6.53 -2.39
C VAL A 132 6.57 5.02 -2.65
N VAL A 133 7.69 4.31 -2.70
CA VAL A 133 7.71 2.85 -2.80
C VAL A 133 7.80 2.26 -1.40
N ALA A 134 7.00 1.25 -1.08
CA ALA A 134 7.11 0.49 0.16
C ALA A 134 7.32 -0.99 -0.15
N THR A 135 8.09 -1.68 0.69
CA THR A 135 8.13 -3.14 0.74
C THR A 135 7.42 -3.64 1.99
N TYR A 136 6.79 -4.80 1.92
CA TYR A 136 6.07 -5.39 3.05
C TYR A 136 5.98 -6.91 2.91
N LYS A 137 5.74 -7.59 4.02
CA LYS A 137 5.45 -9.02 4.08
C LYS A 137 4.09 -9.32 3.48
N ILE A 138 4.05 -10.33 2.64
CA ILE A 138 2.83 -10.86 2.05
C ILE A 138 2.47 -12.16 2.72
N TYR A 139 1.19 -12.28 3.08
CA TYR A 139 0.58 -13.49 3.59
C TYR A 139 -0.47 -14.01 2.60
N GLU A 140 -0.86 -15.28 2.75
CA GLU A 140 -1.79 -15.90 1.79
C GLU A 140 -3.14 -15.20 1.71
N ASP A 141 -3.69 -14.75 2.85
CA ASP A 141 -4.97 -14.06 2.92
C ASP A 141 -5.02 -12.78 2.09
N PHE A 142 -3.88 -12.09 1.91
CA PHE A 142 -3.77 -10.91 1.06
C PHE A 142 -4.12 -11.21 -0.41
N SER A 143 -3.85 -12.43 -0.92
CA SER A 143 -4.20 -12.78 -2.30
C SER A 143 -5.69 -12.56 -2.57
N TYR A 144 -6.53 -12.83 -1.58
CA TYR A 144 -7.98 -12.78 -1.68
C TYR A 144 -8.57 -11.41 -1.32
N TYR A 145 -7.75 -10.38 -1.09
CA TYR A 145 -8.24 -9.05 -0.75
C TYR A 145 -9.21 -8.50 -1.81
N LYS A 146 -10.41 -8.09 -1.37
CA LYS A 146 -11.42 -7.47 -2.22
C LYS A 146 -11.69 -6.01 -1.90
N GLY A 147 -11.62 -5.63 -0.63
CA GLY A 147 -11.84 -4.25 -0.19
C GLY A 147 -11.92 -4.10 1.33
N GLY A 148 -11.82 -2.88 1.82
CA GLY A 148 -11.75 -2.56 3.26
C GLY A 148 -10.33 -2.16 3.68
N ILE A 149 -9.97 -2.34 4.94
CA ILE A 149 -8.62 -2.09 5.44
C ILE A 149 -7.98 -3.42 5.78
N TYR A 150 -6.99 -3.81 5.00
CA TYR A 150 -6.28 -5.07 5.18
C TYR A 150 -5.56 -5.10 6.53
N VAL A 151 -5.85 -6.16 7.28
CA VAL A 151 -5.19 -6.58 8.51
C VAL A 151 -4.96 -8.08 8.37
N HIS A 152 -3.71 -8.52 8.49
CA HIS A 152 -3.37 -9.93 8.34
C HIS A 152 -4.09 -10.73 9.43
N THR A 153 -4.83 -11.74 9.01
CA THR A 153 -5.76 -12.49 9.86
C THR A 153 -5.39 -13.97 9.92
N ALA A 154 -4.94 -14.55 8.81
CA ALA A 154 -4.66 -15.98 8.68
C ALA A 154 -3.83 -16.28 7.42
N GLY A 155 -3.37 -17.53 7.29
CA GLY A 155 -2.60 -17.99 6.14
C GLY A 155 -1.09 -17.74 6.26
N GLU A 156 -0.31 -18.52 5.52
CA GLU A 156 1.15 -18.53 5.65
C GLU A 156 1.83 -17.30 5.04
N GLU A 157 3.03 -16.98 5.54
CA GLU A 157 3.90 -15.99 4.92
C GLU A 157 4.37 -16.50 3.55
N LYS A 158 4.12 -15.72 2.49
CA LYS A 158 4.50 -16.07 1.11
C LYS A 158 5.79 -15.40 0.65
N GLY A 159 6.19 -14.32 1.32
CA GLY A 159 7.39 -13.58 0.99
C GLY A 159 7.18 -12.07 1.10
N ALA A 160 7.73 -11.33 0.14
CA ALA A 160 7.75 -9.88 0.13
C ALA A 160 7.18 -9.31 -1.16
N HIS A 161 6.59 -8.11 -1.11
CA HIS A 161 6.15 -7.40 -2.30
C HIS A 161 6.45 -5.90 -2.21
N ALA A 162 6.69 -5.27 -3.35
CA ALA A 162 6.94 -3.85 -3.48
C ALA A 162 5.76 -3.15 -4.13
N VAL A 163 5.29 -2.07 -3.53
CA VAL A 163 4.06 -1.36 -3.91
C VAL A 163 4.27 0.15 -3.84
N ARG A 164 3.35 0.90 -4.43
CA ARG A 164 3.41 2.37 -4.44
C ARG A 164 2.36 2.95 -3.50
N VAL A 165 2.80 3.62 -2.44
CA VAL A 165 1.94 4.32 -1.49
C VAL A 165 1.65 5.72 -2.04
N ILE A 166 0.37 6.07 -2.16
CA ILE A 166 -0.08 7.29 -2.84
C ILE A 166 -0.87 8.24 -1.94
N GLY A 167 -1.08 7.86 -0.69
CA GLY A 167 -1.87 8.65 0.23
C GLY A 167 -2.29 7.84 1.46
N TRP A 168 -3.24 8.39 2.20
CA TRP A 168 -3.75 7.82 3.44
C TRP A 168 -5.15 8.33 3.72
N GLY A 169 -5.80 7.70 4.70
CA GLY A 169 -7.04 8.19 5.27
C GLY A 169 -7.35 7.48 6.57
N GLU A 170 -8.58 7.64 7.01
CA GLU A 170 -9.17 6.95 8.15
C GLU A 170 -10.58 6.50 7.75
N GLU A 171 -10.95 5.26 8.07
CA GLU A 171 -12.31 4.78 7.91
C GLU A 171 -12.74 4.11 9.22
N LYS A 172 -13.85 4.58 9.81
CA LYS A 172 -14.37 4.07 11.10
C LYS A 172 -13.30 4.03 12.20
N SER A 173 -12.50 5.08 12.30
CA SER A 173 -11.40 5.20 13.27
C SER A 173 -10.22 4.25 13.04
N ILE A 174 -10.15 3.62 11.87
CA ILE A 174 -9.02 2.77 11.48
C ILE A 174 -8.17 3.54 10.46
N PRO A 175 -6.95 3.97 10.82
CA PRO A 175 -6.05 4.66 9.91
C PRO A 175 -5.51 3.68 8.85
N TYR A 176 -5.43 4.14 7.59
CA TYR A 176 -4.89 3.32 6.50
C TYR A 176 -3.91 4.08 5.61
N TRP A 177 -3.03 3.33 4.95
CA TRP A 177 -2.29 3.75 3.76
C TRP A 177 -3.10 3.40 2.51
N LEU A 178 -3.20 4.33 1.55
CA LEU A 178 -3.78 4.09 0.23
C LEU A 178 -2.66 3.65 -0.73
N VAL A 179 -2.78 2.45 -1.26
CA VAL A 179 -1.69 1.80 -1.99
C VAL A 179 -2.15 1.35 -3.37
N ALA A 180 -1.36 1.71 -4.38
CA ALA A 180 -1.49 1.20 -5.74
C ALA A 180 -0.70 -0.10 -5.86
N ASN A 181 -1.41 -1.20 -6.12
CA ASN A 181 -0.78 -2.49 -6.38
C ASN A 181 -0.28 -2.57 -7.84
N SER A 182 0.39 -3.67 -8.20
CA SER A 182 0.90 -3.97 -9.54
C SER A 182 0.27 -5.25 -10.13
N TRP A 183 -0.93 -5.61 -9.66
CA TRP A 183 -1.63 -6.86 -9.98
C TRP A 183 -2.89 -6.59 -10.81
N ASN A 184 -2.75 -5.79 -11.87
CA ASN A 184 -3.85 -5.32 -12.73
C ASN A 184 -4.95 -4.55 -11.97
N THR A 185 -5.96 -4.10 -12.71
CA THR A 185 -7.08 -3.29 -12.18
C THR A 185 -8.29 -4.12 -11.77
N ASP A 186 -8.33 -5.42 -12.07
CA ASP A 186 -9.40 -6.34 -11.66
C ASP A 186 -9.22 -6.87 -10.23
N TRP A 187 -8.01 -6.75 -9.68
CA TRP A 187 -7.70 -7.13 -8.30
C TRP A 187 -8.05 -6.01 -7.30
N GLY A 188 -8.51 -6.39 -6.10
CA GLY A 188 -8.81 -5.46 -5.00
C GLY A 188 -9.79 -4.35 -5.37
N GLU A 189 -9.48 -3.13 -4.95
CA GLU A 189 -10.30 -1.93 -5.15
C GLU A 189 -9.89 -1.20 -6.44
N LYS A 190 -10.05 -1.88 -7.59
CA LYS A 190 -9.63 -1.41 -8.92
C LYS A 190 -8.10 -1.30 -9.10
N GLY A 191 -7.36 -2.29 -8.58
CA GLY A 191 -5.89 -2.31 -8.54
C GLY A 191 -5.29 -1.59 -7.33
N TYR A 192 -6.13 -1.09 -6.43
CA TYR A 192 -5.72 -0.47 -5.18
C TYR A 192 -6.07 -1.37 -3.99
N PHE A 193 -5.41 -1.10 -2.87
CA PHE A 193 -5.80 -1.63 -1.58
C PHE A 193 -5.51 -0.60 -0.49
N ARG A 194 -6.09 -0.84 0.69
CA ARG A 194 -5.82 -0.08 1.89
C ARG A 194 -5.31 -1.03 2.95
N ILE A 195 -4.29 -0.62 3.69
CA ILE A 195 -3.63 -1.42 4.73
C ILE A 195 -3.45 -0.57 5.98
N LEU A 196 -3.54 -1.21 7.15
CA LEU A 196 -3.42 -0.54 8.45
C LEU A 196 -2.14 0.31 8.55
N ARG A 197 -2.32 1.57 8.98
CA ARG A 197 -1.25 2.57 9.15
C ARG A 197 -0.96 2.85 10.62
N GLY A 198 0.27 3.23 10.94
CA GLY A 198 0.71 3.67 12.26
C GLY A 198 1.14 2.53 13.20
N ARG A 199 1.26 1.32 12.65
CA ARG A 199 1.60 0.09 13.37
C ARG A 199 2.70 -0.73 12.70
N ASN A 200 3.30 -0.20 11.64
CA ASN A 200 4.21 -0.96 10.78
C ASN A 200 3.64 -2.34 10.40
N HIS A 201 2.32 -2.38 10.10
CA HIS A 201 1.62 -3.64 9.84
C HIS A 201 2.22 -4.34 8.62
N CYS A 202 2.51 -5.65 8.74
CA CYS A 202 3.25 -6.41 7.74
C CYS A 202 4.62 -5.79 7.35
N ASP A 203 5.24 -5.00 8.23
CA ASP A 203 6.50 -4.27 8.01
C ASP A 203 6.45 -3.18 6.91
N ILE A 204 5.26 -2.70 6.53
CA ILE A 204 5.11 -1.75 5.39
C ILE A 204 5.76 -0.37 5.62
N GLU A 205 5.95 0.04 6.87
CA GLU A 205 6.54 1.34 7.22
C GLU A 205 8.06 1.25 7.44
N ASN A 206 8.62 0.03 7.46
CA ASN A 206 10.02 -0.22 7.76
C ASN A 206 10.97 0.24 6.63
N GLN A 207 10.52 0.10 5.37
CA GLN A 207 11.32 0.43 4.19
C GLN A 207 10.48 1.18 3.14
N MET A 208 10.13 2.43 3.47
CA MET A 208 9.59 3.35 2.47
C MET A 208 10.70 4.14 1.80
N ILE A 209 10.73 4.12 0.48
CA ILE A 209 11.79 4.67 -0.36
C ILE A 209 11.19 5.75 -1.27
N ALA A 210 11.83 6.91 -1.28
CA ALA A 210 11.53 7.99 -2.21
C ALA A 210 12.74 8.25 -3.11
N GLY A 211 12.53 9.11 -4.12
CA GLY A 211 13.61 9.54 -5.00
C GLY A 211 13.25 10.81 -5.72
N MET A 212 14.20 11.74 -5.79
CA MET A 212 14.04 13.00 -6.51
C MET A 212 14.57 12.87 -7.93
N VAL A 213 13.73 13.20 -8.90
CA VAL A 213 14.12 13.19 -10.31
C VAL A 213 14.79 14.53 -10.65
N LYS A 214 16.03 14.48 -11.16
CA LYS A 214 16.67 15.66 -11.75
C LYS A 214 16.00 15.98 -13.08
N VAL A 215 15.17 17.02 -13.11
CA VAL A 215 14.60 17.53 -14.36
C VAL A 215 15.65 18.41 -15.02
N GLY A 216 16.19 17.99 -16.17
CA GLY A 216 16.97 18.87 -17.04
C GLY A 216 16.09 20.04 -17.49
N ARG A 217 16.65 21.26 -17.64
CA ARG A 217 15.88 22.45 -18.06
C ARG A 217 15.00 22.09 -19.26
N LEU A 218 13.68 22.05 -19.05
CA LEU A 218 12.72 21.95 -20.14
C LEU A 218 12.94 23.16 -21.04
N GLN A 219 13.41 22.95 -22.27
CA GLN A 219 13.34 24.03 -23.27
C GLN A 219 11.85 24.32 -23.51
N PRO A 220 11.43 25.60 -23.53
CA PRO A 220 10.04 25.93 -23.86
C PRO A 220 9.68 25.30 -25.20
N ARG A 221 8.51 24.62 -25.27
CA ARG A 221 7.97 24.19 -26.56
C ARG A 221 7.76 25.45 -27.39
N ARG A 222 8.39 25.52 -28.57
CA ARG A 222 8.07 26.54 -29.57
C ARG A 222 6.60 26.37 -29.94
N HIS A 223 5.78 27.34 -29.59
CA HIS A 223 4.49 27.51 -30.25
C HIS A 223 4.81 27.89 -31.70
N GLU A 224 4.40 27.05 -32.65
CA GLU A 224 4.29 27.48 -34.05
C GLU A 224 3.14 28.50 -34.09
N GLU A 225 3.49 29.77 -34.32
CA GLU A 225 2.55 30.77 -34.76
C GLU A 225 2.14 30.40 -36.20
N GLU A 226 0.92 29.86 -36.35
CA GLU A 226 0.26 29.86 -37.65
C GLU A 226 -0.01 31.32 -38.05
N GLY A 227 0.81 31.82 -38.97
CA GLY A 227 0.64 33.12 -39.59
C GLY A 227 -0.63 33.15 -40.44
N GLU A 228 -1.59 33.94 -39.99
CA GLU A 228 -2.73 34.40 -40.78
C GLU A 228 -2.21 35.40 -41.84
N GLN A 229 -2.12 34.98 -43.10
CA GLN A 229 -1.93 35.88 -44.24
C GLN A 229 -3.26 36.09 -44.96
N LYS A 230 -3.63 37.37 -45.01
CA LYS A 230 -4.78 37.98 -45.71
C LYS A 230 -4.79 37.71 -47.20
#